data_AF-A0A924EVN3-F1
#
_entry.id   AF-A0A924EVN3-F1
#
_cell.length_a   1.000
_cell.length_b   1.000
_cell.length_c   1.000
_cell.angle_alpha   90.00
_cell.angle_beta   90.00
_cell.angle_gamma   90.00
#
_symmetry.space_group_name_H-M   'P 1'
#
loop_
_entity.id
_entity.type
_entity.pdbx_description
1 polymer ?
#
loop_
_entity_poly.entity_id
_entity_poly.type
_entity_poly.pdbx_seq_one_letter_code
_entity_poly.pdbx_strand_id
1 'polypeptide(L)' 'MPSVQIKNVPEHTHAVLRQRAAAAHQSLQEYLRTKLIQEASAPTVEEVLDRAGGRAGGRVPIKTATEILREDRDRR' A
#
# COMPACT_ATOMS: atom_id res chain seq x y z
N MET A 1 -10.64 20.00 5.73
CA MET A 1 -9.73 19.03 5.08
C MET A 1 -8.55 18.78 6.00
N PRO A 2 -8.02 17.55 6.10
CA PRO A 2 -6.85 17.29 6.94
C PRO A 2 -5.61 18.02 6.39
N SER A 3 -4.82 18.59 7.28
CA SER A 3 -3.54 19.23 6.98
C SER A 3 -2.41 18.54 7.74
N VAL A 4 -1.21 18.54 7.16
CA VAL A 4 -0.01 17.94 7.75
C VAL A 4 1.09 19.00 7.78
N GLN A 5 1.68 19.22 8.94
CA GLN A 5 2.85 20.08 9.12
C GLN A 5 4.05 19.22 9.52
N ILE A 6 5.12 19.27 8.73
CA ILE A 6 6.37 18.57 9.02
C ILE A 6 7.36 19.61 9.58
N LYS A 7 7.76 19.44 10.84
CA LYS A 7 8.71 20.34 11.52
C LYS A 7 10.14 19.81 11.37
N ASN A 8 11.10 20.73 11.48
CA ASN A 8 12.53 20.42 11.53
C ASN A 8 13.04 19.59 10.33
N VAL A 9 12.51 19.86 9.13
CA VAL A 9 13.03 19.26 7.90
C VAL A 9 14.44 19.82 7.67
N PRO A 10 15.48 18.98 7.51
CA PRO A 10 16.83 19.46 7.23
C PRO A 10 16.83 20.36 5.98
N GLU A 11 17.58 21.46 6.03
CA GLU A 11 17.57 22.48 4.97
C GLU A 11 17.91 21.90 3.60
N HIS A 12 18.91 21.01 3.54
CA HIS A 12 19.29 20.31 2.33
C HIS A 12 18.12 19.47 1.75
N THR A 13 17.40 18.74 2.60
CA THR A 13 16.24 17.95 2.18
C THR A 13 15.14 18.85 1.61
N HIS A 14 14.85 19.96 2.28
CA HIS A 14 13.87 20.93 1.80
C HIS A 14 14.29 21.54 0.44
N ALA A 15 15.56 21.88 0.25
CA ALA A 15 16.09 22.40 -1.00
C ALA A 15 15.93 21.41 -2.17
N VAL A 16 16.31 20.14 -1.94
CA VAL A 16 16.16 19.07 -2.94
C VAL A 16 14.69 18.87 -3.32
N LEU A 17 13.78 18.84 -2.35
CA LEU A 17 12.34 18.68 -2.60
C LEU A 17 11.77 19.87 -3.38
N ARG A 18 12.18 21.10 -3.07
CA ARG A 18 11.80 22.30 -3.82
C ARG A 18 12.28 22.23 -5.27
N GLN A 19 13.53 21.82 -5.50
CA GLN A 19 14.08 21.67 -6.86
C GLN A 19 13.29 20.62 -7.66
N ARG A 20 12.98 19.47 -7.05
CA ARG A 20 12.18 18.42 -7.69
C ARG A 20 10.75 18.87 -8.00
N ALA A 21 10.13 19.62 -7.10
CA ALA A 21 8.81 20.20 -7.34
C ALA A 21 8.82 21.16 -8.54
N ALA A 22 9.83 22.05 -8.61
CA ALA A 22 10.02 22.95 -9.74
C ALA A 22 10.23 22.21 -11.05
N ALA A 23 11.06 21.15 -11.07
CA ALA A 23 11.28 20.31 -12.24
C ALA A 23 10.02 19.56 -12.70
N ALA A 24 9.09 19.28 -11.78
CA ALA A 24 7.79 18.69 -12.07
C ALA A 24 6.71 19.73 -12.42
N HIS A 25 7.04 21.02 -12.48
CA HIS A 25 6.10 22.13 -12.66
C HIS A 25 4.97 22.16 -11.61
N GLN A 26 5.30 21.79 -10.37
CA GLN A 26 4.37 21.76 -9.25
C GLN A 26 4.81 22.71 -8.14
N SER A 27 3.86 23.24 -7.37
CA SER A 27 4.21 23.81 -6.08
C SER A 27 4.80 22.73 -5.16
N LEU A 28 5.64 23.12 -4.19
CA LEU A 28 6.20 22.16 -3.22
C LEU A 28 5.09 21.39 -2.49
N GLN A 29 3.99 22.06 -2.15
CA GLN A 29 2.88 21.45 -1.44
C GLN A 29 2.16 20.39 -2.30
N GLU A 30 1.92 20.67 -3.58
CA GLU A 30 1.33 19.69 -4.51
C GLU A 30 2.26 18.50 -4.72
N TYR A 31 3.55 18.76 -4.95
CA TYR A 31 4.54 17.70 -5.12
C TYR A 31 4.58 16.76 -3.91
N LEU A 32 4.64 17.31 -2.70
CA LEU A 32 4.64 16.52 -1.46
C LEU A 32 3.32 15.79 -1.26
N ARG A 33 2.18 16.42 -1.54
CA ARG A 33 0.88 15.76 -1.48
C ARG A 33 0.84 14.55 -2.42
N THR A 34 1.27 14.69 -3.67
CA THR A 34 1.32 13.58 -4.62
C THR A 34 2.21 12.46 -4.09
N LYS A 35 3.39 12.78 -3.54
CA LYS A 35 4.27 11.76 -2.95
C LYS A 35 3.65 11.05 -1.76
N LEU A 36 3.00 11.77 -0.85
CA LEU A 36 2.32 11.17 0.30
C LEU A 36 1.13 10.29 -0.10
N ILE A 37 0.36 10.70 -1.12
CA ILE A 37 -0.73 9.89 -1.65
C ILE A 37 -0.18 8.59 -2.27
N GLN A 38 0.90 8.68 -3.04
CA GLN A 38 1.53 7.51 -3.66
C GLN A 38 2.08 6.56 -2.59
N GLU A 39 2.78 7.08 -1.58
CA GLU A 39 3.29 6.30 -0.46
C GLU A 39 2.17 5.57 0.29
N ALA A 40 1.04 6.26 0.54
CA ALA A 40 -0.10 5.70 1.25
C ALA A 40 -1.03 4.83 0.37
N SER A 41 -0.80 4.77 -0.95
CA SER A 41 -1.71 4.08 -1.88
C SER A 41 -1.59 2.56 -1.83
N ALA A 42 -0.43 2.04 -1.44
CA ALA A 42 -0.18 0.61 -1.30
C ALA A 42 0.08 0.25 0.17
N PRO A 43 -0.52 -0.83 0.68
CA PRO A 43 -0.21 -1.30 2.03
C PRO A 43 1.23 -1.80 2.10
N THR A 44 1.86 -1.61 3.25
CA THR A 44 3.19 -2.18 3.49
C THR A 44 3.12 -3.70 3.58
N VAL A 45 4.25 -4.40 3.42
CA VAL A 45 4.31 -5.86 3.59
C VAL A 45 3.84 -6.27 4.99
N GLU A 46 4.24 -5.50 6.01
CA GLU A 46 3.81 -5.72 7.39
C GLU A 46 2.29 -5.60 7.54
N GLU A 47 1.68 -4.54 7.00
CA GLU A 47 0.23 -4.36 7.00
C GLU A 47 -0.51 -5.46 6.22
N VAL A 48 0.11 -6.00 5.17
CA VAL A 48 -0.44 -7.15 4.43
C VAL A 48 -0.35 -8.42 5.26
N LEU A 49 0.77 -8.66 5.94
CA LEU A 49 0.99 -9.82 6.79
C LEU A 49 0.10 -9.80 8.04
N ASP A 50 -0.04 -8.66 8.70
CA ASP A 50 -0.97 -8.46 9.82
C ASP A 50 -2.41 -8.71 9.38
N ARG A 51 -2.79 -8.20 8.22
CA ARG A 51 -4.11 -8.47 7.63
C ARG A 51 -4.29 -9.93 7.25
N ALA A 52 -3.23 -10.62 6.80
CA ALA A 52 -3.28 -12.04 6.48
C ALA A 52 -3.38 -12.91 7.75
N GLY A 53 -2.67 -12.54 8.82
CA GLY A 53 -2.78 -13.18 10.13
C GLY A 53 -4.15 -12.95 10.78
N GLY A 54 -4.76 -11.78 10.56
CA GLY A 54 -6.12 -11.45 11.00
C GLY A 54 -7.24 -12.09 10.17
N ARG A 55 -6.95 -12.59 8.97
CA ARG A 55 -7.86 -13.54 8.30
C ARG A 55 -7.77 -14.84 9.07
N ALA A 56 -8.73 -15.09 9.95
CA ALA A 56 -9.04 -16.45 10.34
C ALA A 56 -9.30 -17.21 9.03
N GLY A 57 -8.31 -17.96 8.55
CA GLY A 57 -8.48 -18.79 7.37
C GLY A 57 -9.73 -19.65 7.54
N GLY A 58 -10.46 -19.86 6.44
CA GLY A 58 -11.57 -20.81 6.46
C GLY A 58 -11.02 -22.21 6.75
N ARG A 59 -11.57 -22.90 7.75
CA ARG A 59 -11.29 -24.32 7.92
C ARG A 59 -12.18 -25.09 6.95
N VAL A 60 -11.57 -25.74 5.97
CA VAL A 60 -12.26 -26.70 5.10
C VAL A 60 -11.78 -28.10 5.46
N PRO A 61 -12.68 -29.04 5.80
CA PRO A 61 -12.29 -30.43 5.98
C PRO A 61 -11.62 -30.98 4.73
N ILE A 62 -10.54 -31.75 4.90
CA ILE A 62 -9.79 -32.37 3.78
C ILE A 62 -10.74 -33.12 2.83
N LYS A 63 -11.74 -33.82 3.37
CA LYS A 63 -12.73 -34.55 2.58
C LYS A 63 -13.46 -33.64 1.58
N THR A 64 -13.96 -32.50 2.03
CA THR A 64 -14.65 -31.51 1.21
C THR A 64 -13.72 -30.93 0.13
N ALA A 65 -12.47 -30.64 0.47
CA ALA A 65 -11.50 -30.16 -0.51
C ALA A 65 -11.21 -31.23 -1.59
N THR A 66 -11.11 -32.51 -1.19
CA THR A 66 -10.87 -33.61 -2.14
C THR A 66 -12.08 -33.90 -3.03
N GLU A 67 -13.31 -33.74 -2.54
CA GLU A 67 -14.53 -33.90 -3.34
C GLU A 67 -14.63 -32.83 -4.41
N ILE A 68 -14.42 -31.55 -4.06
CA ILE A 68 -14.40 -30.43 -5.02
C ILE A 68 -13.33 -30.64 -6.12
N LEU A 69 -12.14 -31.12 -5.74
CA LEU A 69 -11.06 -31.42 -6.69
C LEU A 69 -11.36 -32.59 -7.64
N ARG A 70 -12.13 -33.58 -7.18
CA ARG A 70 -12.58 -34.70 -8.02
C ARG A 70 -13.64 -34.23 -9.02
N GLU A 71 -14.64 -33.50 -8.55
CA GLU A 71 -15.67 -32.91 -9.41
C GLU A 71 -15.11 -31.97 -10.49
N ASP A 72 -14.04 -31.22 -10.21
CA ASP A 72 -13.36 -30.40 -11.23
C ASP A 72 -12.62 -31.25 -12.27
N ARG A 73 -11.98 -32.35 -11.85
CA ARG A 73 -11.30 -33.28 -12.76
C ARG A 73 -12.27 -34.06 -13.64
N ASP A 74 -13.39 -34.49 -13.09
CA ASP A 74 -14.40 -35.26 -13.83
C ASP A 74 -15.13 -34.41 -14.89
N ARG A 75 -15.00 -33.08 -14.82
CA ARG A 75 -15.53 -32.11 -15.80
C ARG A 75 -14.55 -31.74 -16.91
N ARG A 76 -13.29 -32.15 -16.84
CA ARG A 76 -12.27 -31.92 -17.89
C ARG A 76 -12.13 -33.14 -18.78
#